data_AF-A0A4R1ZGM6-F1
#
_entry.id   AF-A0A4R1ZGM6-F1
#
_cell.length_a   1.000
_cell.length_b   1.000
_cell.length_c   1.000
_cell.angle_alpha   90.00
_cell.angle_beta   90.00
_cell.angle_gamma   90.00
#
_symmetry.space_group_name_H-M   'P 1'
#
loop_
_entity.id
_entity.type
_entity.pdbx_description
1 polymer ?
#
loop_
_entity_poly.entity_id
_entity_poly.type
_entity_poly.pdbx_seq_one_letter_code
_entity_poly.pdbx_strand_id
1 'polypeptide(L)'
;MNKLQRMKLAQTIIAWQKNISPASLAAFGVALILLIELFIPPYIGMADNGDYYRILYSNGLYFSAPEYTGQTLGYFVKNFGIFQYYNENSALLYSSQTLFVRLSLMISEWFGYDRQFDIRIQAALYGVLYVGAVYLLVKAAAWKASRRAGYGLALGAIFVFGDIGYLAYFNSFYSESVVLIMLMYLFSAGMLLYQRQYNDYFLLFLFGASAMILTTSKQQNAPIGLIVALVAVLFVFLRRDRIFRTLVGLQAVVLILTAVGTYVLIPEQFVNINKYHAMTRGVLMTADNPEKALDFFGIDRQFAVLTGAIYYDQFSPIPVESEEMQTQFLDKYGFPSIARYYLTHPEAAGRIFETAAHNAFSNRTKLGNYEKSADKPFGARTIAFSGYSYLKEWAAPKTSGFVVLWMIVIVGLYSTSFYRAVKERTLRRTLRLSVILMMMLSGLCAMAVSVIGAGDADLAKHEFLFAAAFDLVTFWVIADCVCRRLWGPNAKRNAGEEDSEPSAQLQEGRQ
;
A
#
# COMPACT_ATOMS: atom_id res chain seq x y z
N MET A 1 -9.16 -14.33 41.78
CA MET A 1 -8.28 -15.33 41.13
C MET A 1 -7.23 -15.81 42.13
N ASN A 2 -7.33 -17.05 42.59
CA ASN A 2 -6.47 -17.59 43.66
C ASN A 2 -5.03 -17.87 43.17
N LYS A 3 -4.07 -17.92 44.12
CA LYS A 3 -2.62 -18.08 43.85
C LYS A 3 -2.31 -19.30 42.97
N LEU A 4 -3.06 -20.39 43.16
CA LEU A 4 -2.97 -21.62 42.35
C LEU A 4 -3.42 -21.43 40.89
N GLN A 5 -4.47 -20.64 40.66
CA GLN A 5 -4.94 -20.28 39.31
C GLN A 5 -3.93 -19.38 38.59
N ARG A 6 -3.30 -18.44 39.32
CA ARG A 6 -2.20 -17.61 38.78
C ARG A 6 -0.99 -18.45 38.38
N MET A 7 -0.62 -19.46 39.18
CA MET A 7 0.50 -20.36 38.87
C MET A 7 0.20 -21.28 37.68
N LYS A 8 -1.00 -21.87 37.61
CA LYS A 8 -1.41 -22.67 36.45
C LYS A 8 -1.45 -21.83 35.17
N LEU A 9 -2.06 -20.65 35.23
CA LEU A 9 -2.08 -19.71 34.11
C LEU A 9 -0.65 -19.33 33.67
N ALA A 10 0.25 -19.05 34.62
CA ALA A 10 1.65 -18.75 34.32
C ALA A 10 2.36 -19.94 33.66
N GLN A 11 2.14 -21.17 34.13
CA GLN A 11 2.70 -22.38 33.52
C GLN A 11 2.16 -22.63 32.10
N THR A 12 0.86 -22.44 31.87
CA THR A 12 0.24 -22.56 30.55
C THR A 12 0.75 -21.48 29.59
N ILE A 13 0.89 -20.24 30.07
CA ILE A 13 1.50 -19.14 29.31
C ILE A 13 2.95 -19.46 28.97
N ILE A 14 3.74 -20.00 29.90
CA ILE A 14 5.14 -20.38 29.65
C ILE A 14 5.24 -21.51 28.62
N ALA A 15 4.35 -22.50 28.65
CA ALA A 15 4.29 -23.59 27.68
C ALA A 15 3.92 -23.07 26.27
N TRP A 16 2.90 -22.22 26.16
CA TRP A 16 2.52 -21.54 24.92
C TRP A 16 3.68 -20.70 24.36
N GLN A 17 4.36 -19.95 25.24
CA GLN A 17 5.49 -19.11 24.87
C GLN A 17 6.74 -19.88 24.41
N LYS A 18 6.85 -21.16 24.76
CA LYS A 18 7.95 -22.02 24.34
C LYS A 18 7.75 -22.54 22.91
N ASN A 19 6.50 -22.61 22.44
CA ASN A 19 6.14 -23.24 21.17
C ASN A 19 5.67 -22.24 20.09
N ILE A 20 5.17 -21.06 20.47
CA ILE A 20 4.64 -20.07 19.53
C ILE A 20 5.55 -18.84 19.47
N SER A 21 5.99 -18.48 18.26
CA SER A 21 6.74 -17.24 18.05
C SER A 21 5.79 -16.03 17.99
N PRO A 22 6.24 -14.81 18.36
CA PRO A 22 5.41 -13.61 18.19
C PRO A 22 4.91 -13.41 16.75
N ALA A 23 5.74 -13.75 15.76
CA ALA A 23 5.36 -13.69 14.36
C ALA A 23 4.24 -14.68 14.02
N SER A 24 4.30 -15.91 14.55
CA SER A 24 3.25 -16.92 14.40
C SER A 24 1.95 -16.50 15.06
N LEU A 25 2.01 -15.86 16.25
CA LEU A 25 0.83 -15.32 16.92
C LEU A 25 0.16 -14.24 16.07
N ALA A 26 0.94 -13.29 15.54
CA ALA A 26 0.41 -12.21 14.71
C ALA A 26 -0.25 -12.75 13.43
N ALA A 27 0.45 -13.66 12.74
CA ALA A 27 -0.04 -14.31 11.53
C ALA A 27 -1.35 -15.07 11.79
N PHE A 28 -1.40 -15.87 12.87
CA PHE A 28 -2.61 -16.60 13.24
C PHE A 28 -3.76 -15.66 13.65
N GLY A 29 -3.48 -14.61 14.42
CA GLY A 29 -4.48 -13.63 14.82
C GLY A 29 -5.12 -12.92 13.63
N VAL A 30 -4.30 -12.46 12.67
CA VAL A 30 -4.81 -11.85 11.43
C VAL A 30 -5.55 -12.86 10.57
N ALA A 31 -5.06 -14.10 10.45
CA ALA A 31 -5.76 -15.17 9.72
C ALA A 31 -7.15 -15.47 10.31
N LEU A 32 -7.27 -15.44 11.65
CA LEU A 32 -8.55 -15.64 12.32
C LEU A 32 -9.53 -14.50 12.03
N ILE A 33 -9.06 -13.25 12.03
CA ILE A 33 -9.90 -12.09 11.68
C ILE A 33 -10.36 -12.18 10.22
N LEU A 34 -9.44 -12.50 9.30
CA LEU A 34 -9.76 -12.73 7.88
C LEU A 34 -10.85 -13.80 7.72
N LEU A 35 -10.71 -14.94 8.40
CA LEU A 35 -11.70 -16.02 8.40
C LEU A 35 -13.07 -15.53 8.88
N ILE A 36 -13.11 -14.81 10.00
CA ILE A 36 -14.36 -14.31 10.59
C ILE A 36 -15.05 -13.31 9.67
N GLU A 37 -14.33 -12.29 9.20
CA GLU A 37 -14.95 -11.17 8.47
C GLU A 37 -15.24 -11.51 7.00
N LEU A 38 -14.36 -12.24 6.31
CA LEU A 38 -14.46 -12.42 4.86
C LEU A 38 -15.15 -13.73 4.46
N PHE A 39 -15.18 -14.74 5.35
CA PHE A 39 -15.64 -16.10 5.02
C PHE A 39 -16.79 -16.61 5.90
N ILE A 40 -17.21 -15.88 6.93
CA ILE A 40 -18.38 -16.22 7.74
C ILE A 40 -19.46 -15.13 7.56
N PRO A 41 -20.73 -15.50 7.31
CA PRO A 41 -21.82 -14.51 7.22
C PRO A 41 -21.96 -13.66 8.50
N PRO A 42 -22.23 -12.36 8.39
CA PRO A 42 -22.39 -11.59 7.14
C PRO A 42 -21.04 -11.33 6.46
N TYR A 43 -20.90 -11.72 5.20
CA TYR A 43 -19.64 -11.57 4.47
C TYR A 43 -19.32 -10.10 4.25
N ILE A 44 -18.10 -9.72 4.59
CA ILE A 44 -17.60 -8.36 4.40
C ILE A 44 -16.79 -8.28 3.11
N GLY A 45 -17.10 -7.28 2.29
CA GLY A 45 -16.30 -6.90 1.12
C GLY A 45 -16.43 -5.41 0.86
N MET A 46 -16.03 -4.95 -0.32
CA MET A 46 -16.26 -3.57 -0.74
C MET A 46 -17.32 -3.53 -1.83
N ALA A 47 -18.23 -2.56 -1.75
CA ALA A 47 -19.11 -2.22 -2.86
C ALA A 47 -18.29 -1.65 -4.03
N ASP A 48 -18.75 -1.83 -5.26
CA ASP A 48 -18.11 -1.20 -6.43
C ASP A 48 -18.44 0.30 -6.47
N ASN A 49 -17.43 1.13 -6.67
CA ASN A 49 -17.52 2.58 -6.91
C ASN A 49 -17.55 2.93 -8.41
N GLY A 50 -17.70 1.91 -9.26
CA GLY A 50 -17.60 2.05 -10.70
C GLY A 50 -16.20 1.79 -11.24
N ASP A 51 -15.27 1.20 -10.46
CA ASP A 51 -13.92 0.86 -10.94
C ASP A 51 -13.74 -0.64 -11.23
N TYR A 52 -14.65 -1.52 -10.80
CA TYR A 52 -14.50 -2.96 -11.02
C TYR A 52 -14.38 -3.33 -12.49
N TYR A 53 -15.08 -2.61 -13.38
CA TYR A 53 -15.06 -2.86 -14.83
C TYR A 53 -13.64 -2.87 -15.42
N ARG A 54 -12.72 -2.12 -14.81
CA ARG A 54 -11.30 -2.01 -15.23
C ARG A 54 -10.56 -3.34 -15.23
N ILE A 55 -10.95 -4.24 -14.33
CA ILE A 55 -10.31 -5.56 -14.14
C ILE A 55 -11.28 -6.70 -14.47
N LEU A 56 -12.57 -6.53 -14.19
CA LEU A 56 -13.58 -7.57 -14.34
C LEU A 56 -13.65 -8.10 -15.78
N TYR A 57 -13.93 -7.21 -16.74
CA TYR A 57 -14.15 -7.61 -18.13
C TYR A 57 -12.87 -8.14 -18.79
N SER A 58 -11.71 -7.53 -18.54
CA SER A 58 -10.43 -8.01 -19.11
C SER A 58 -10.00 -9.39 -18.60
N ASN A 59 -10.57 -9.85 -17.48
CA ASN A 59 -10.37 -11.18 -16.92
C ASN A 59 -11.46 -12.20 -17.27
N GLY A 60 -12.37 -11.86 -18.19
CA GLY A 60 -13.42 -12.78 -18.59
C GLY A 60 -14.60 -12.86 -17.60
N LEU A 61 -14.74 -11.86 -16.73
CA LEU A 61 -15.83 -11.77 -15.77
C LEU A 61 -16.84 -10.68 -16.16
N TYR A 62 -18.09 -10.83 -15.74
CA TYR A 62 -19.14 -9.82 -15.90
C TYR A 62 -20.08 -9.78 -14.69
N PHE A 63 -20.86 -8.70 -14.58
CA PHE A 63 -21.86 -8.57 -13.51
C PHE A 63 -23.06 -9.47 -13.80
N SER A 64 -23.33 -10.45 -12.92
CA SER A 64 -24.46 -11.38 -13.09
C SER A 64 -25.83 -10.81 -12.69
N ALA A 65 -25.88 -9.58 -12.17
CA ALA A 65 -27.10 -9.03 -11.59
C ALA A 65 -27.84 -8.08 -12.56
N PRO A 66 -29.13 -8.31 -12.85
CA PRO A 66 -29.98 -7.35 -13.57
C PRO A 66 -30.11 -6.00 -12.84
N GLU A 67 -29.90 -6.01 -11.51
CA GLU A 67 -30.03 -4.87 -10.60
C GLU A 67 -28.69 -4.20 -10.24
N TYR A 68 -27.61 -4.49 -10.98
CA TYR A 68 -26.27 -4.02 -10.63
C TYR A 68 -26.18 -2.51 -10.37
N THR A 69 -26.90 -1.71 -11.17
CA THR A 69 -27.02 -0.26 -11.03
C THR A 69 -27.61 0.19 -9.69
N GLY A 70 -28.44 -0.63 -9.04
CA GLY A 70 -28.99 -0.35 -7.70
C GLY A 70 -28.11 -0.81 -6.54
N GLN A 71 -26.98 -1.49 -6.83
CA GLN A 71 -26.06 -2.04 -5.82
C GLN A 71 -24.73 -1.29 -5.74
N THR A 72 -24.38 -0.55 -6.80
CA THR A 72 -23.18 0.31 -6.87
C THR A 72 -23.12 1.24 -5.65
N LEU A 73 -21.92 1.45 -5.10
CA LEU A 73 -21.58 2.23 -3.90
C LEU A 73 -22.09 1.67 -2.56
N GLY A 74 -23.26 1.00 -2.54
CA GLY A 74 -23.96 0.69 -1.30
C GLY A 74 -23.92 -0.75 -0.82
N TYR A 75 -23.73 -1.73 -1.71
CA TYR A 75 -23.72 -3.15 -1.34
C TYR A 75 -22.55 -3.91 -1.97
N PHE A 76 -21.96 -4.80 -1.18
CA PHE A 76 -20.95 -5.75 -1.63
C PHE A 76 -21.59 -6.84 -2.48
N VAL A 77 -20.97 -7.15 -3.62
CA VAL A 77 -21.37 -8.23 -4.54
C VAL A 77 -20.32 -9.34 -4.47
N LYS A 78 -20.76 -10.53 -4.09
CA LYS A 78 -19.90 -11.70 -3.94
C LYS A 78 -19.71 -12.50 -5.23
N ASN A 79 -20.76 -12.59 -6.04
CA ASN A 79 -20.84 -13.50 -7.17
C ASN A 79 -20.80 -12.75 -8.51
N PHE A 80 -19.99 -13.27 -9.44
CA PHE A 80 -19.80 -12.72 -10.78
C PHE A 80 -19.96 -13.82 -11.83
N GLY A 81 -20.28 -13.44 -13.06
CA GLY A 81 -20.48 -14.37 -14.16
C GLY A 81 -19.17 -14.56 -14.91
N ILE A 82 -18.93 -15.76 -15.42
CA ILE A 82 -17.76 -16.07 -16.26
C ILE A 82 -18.22 -16.11 -17.72
N PHE A 83 -17.57 -15.35 -18.60
CA PHE A 83 -17.84 -15.39 -20.04
C PHE A 83 -17.55 -16.79 -20.59
N GLN A 84 -18.53 -17.37 -21.28
CA GLN A 84 -18.42 -18.69 -21.92
C GLN A 84 -18.01 -18.59 -23.39
N TYR A 85 -18.04 -17.38 -23.96
CA TYR A 85 -17.79 -17.10 -25.36
C TYR A 85 -16.79 -15.96 -25.51
N TYR A 86 -16.52 -15.55 -26.76
CA TYR A 86 -15.56 -14.51 -27.08
C TYR A 86 -15.80 -13.23 -26.26
N ASN A 87 -14.71 -12.70 -25.71
CA ASN A 87 -14.70 -11.49 -24.90
C ASN A 87 -14.08 -10.34 -25.70
N GLU A 88 -14.92 -9.42 -26.15
CA GLU A 88 -14.52 -8.22 -26.89
C GLU A 88 -13.74 -7.20 -26.04
N ASN A 89 -13.81 -7.32 -24.70
CA ASN A 89 -13.21 -6.38 -23.75
C ASN A 89 -11.85 -6.86 -23.19
N SER A 90 -11.17 -7.78 -23.88
CA SER A 90 -9.98 -8.49 -23.37
C SER A 90 -8.74 -7.60 -23.10
N ALA A 91 -8.74 -6.33 -23.51
CA ALA A 91 -7.57 -5.46 -23.50
C ALA A 91 -7.78 -4.08 -22.83
N LEU A 92 -8.75 -3.94 -21.91
CA LEU A 92 -9.07 -2.63 -21.34
C LEU A 92 -7.92 -2.02 -20.50
N LEU A 93 -7.20 -2.81 -19.70
CA LEU A 93 -6.11 -2.33 -18.83
C LEU A 93 -5.08 -3.43 -18.51
N TYR A 94 -3.79 -3.07 -18.53
CA TYR A 94 -2.70 -3.94 -18.09
C TYR A 94 -2.42 -3.74 -16.59
N SER A 95 -2.60 -4.79 -15.79
CA SER A 95 -2.30 -4.80 -14.36
C SER A 95 -1.79 -6.16 -13.91
N SER A 96 -0.86 -6.18 -12.95
CA SER A 96 -0.45 -7.42 -12.28
C SER A 96 -1.57 -8.03 -11.42
N GLN A 97 -2.62 -7.27 -11.10
CA GLN A 97 -3.80 -7.80 -10.41
C GLN A 97 -4.46 -8.93 -11.20
N THR A 98 -4.48 -8.83 -12.53
CA THR A 98 -4.98 -9.86 -13.48
C THR A 98 -4.34 -11.22 -13.21
N LEU A 99 -3.07 -11.28 -12.80
CA LEU A 99 -2.43 -12.55 -12.43
C LEU A 99 -3.20 -13.25 -11.30
N PHE A 100 -3.55 -12.51 -10.25
CA PHE A 100 -4.25 -13.05 -9.10
C PHE A 100 -5.71 -13.40 -9.42
N VAL A 101 -6.38 -12.60 -10.26
CA VAL A 101 -7.75 -12.91 -10.71
C VAL A 101 -7.75 -14.20 -11.51
N ARG A 102 -6.85 -14.35 -12.49
CA ARG A 102 -6.74 -15.58 -13.30
C ARG A 102 -6.38 -16.80 -12.47
N LEU A 103 -5.45 -16.68 -11.53
CA LEU A 103 -5.15 -17.77 -10.59
C LEU A 103 -6.38 -18.15 -9.75
N SER A 104 -7.17 -17.16 -9.33
CA SER A 104 -8.41 -17.42 -8.59
C SER A 104 -9.47 -18.10 -9.46
N LEU A 105 -9.56 -17.76 -10.74
CA LEU A 105 -10.43 -18.43 -11.71
C LEU A 105 -10.01 -19.88 -11.96
N MET A 106 -8.72 -20.14 -12.12
CA MET A 106 -8.19 -21.50 -12.24
C MET A 106 -8.51 -22.35 -10.99
N ILE A 107 -8.40 -21.75 -9.80
CA ILE A 107 -8.79 -22.41 -8.55
C ILE A 107 -10.32 -22.66 -8.51
N SER A 108 -11.12 -21.68 -8.95
CA SER A 108 -12.59 -21.78 -9.05
C SER A 108 -13.02 -22.94 -9.95
N GLU A 109 -12.40 -23.04 -11.13
CA GLU A 109 -12.64 -24.12 -12.09
C GLU A 109 -12.26 -25.49 -11.50
N TRP A 110 -11.15 -25.57 -10.76
CA TRP A 110 -10.75 -26.81 -10.09
C TRP A 110 -11.77 -27.28 -9.04
N PHE A 111 -12.50 -26.36 -8.42
CA PHE A 111 -13.62 -26.68 -7.52
C PHE A 111 -14.95 -26.94 -8.24
N GLY A 112 -14.98 -26.90 -9.58
CA GLY A 112 -16.16 -27.17 -10.40
C GLY A 112 -17.07 -25.96 -10.63
N TYR A 113 -16.59 -24.73 -10.38
CA TYR A 113 -17.33 -23.50 -10.64
C TYR A 113 -16.85 -22.84 -11.94
N ASP A 114 -17.45 -23.22 -13.07
CA ASP A 114 -17.08 -22.82 -14.44
C ASP A 114 -17.93 -21.65 -15.00
N ARG A 115 -19.11 -21.39 -14.40
CA ARG A 115 -20.06 -20.36 -14.86
C ARG A 115 -20.20 -19.16 -13.94
N GLN A 116 -19.94 -19.35 -12.65
CA GLN A 116 -20.06 -18.33 -11.62
C GLN A 116 -18.78 -18.29 -10.80
N PHE A 117 -18.22 -17.09 -10.64
CA PHE A 117 -17.05 -16.83 -9.84
C PHE A 117 -17.44 -16.24 -8.48
N ASP A 118 -16.97 -16.86 -7.40
CA ASP A 118 -17.10 -16.35 -6.04
C ASP A 118 -15.80 -15.61 -5.66
N ILE A 119 -15.92 -14.30 -5.40
CA ILE A 119 -14.76 -13.45 -5.11
C ILE A 119 -14.01 -13.85 -3.82
N ARG A 120 -14.63 -14.63 -2.93
CA ARG A 120 -13.96 -15.13 -1.72
C ARG A 120 -12.78 -16.05 -2.05
N ILE A 121 -12.77 -16.70 -3.22
CA ILE A 121 -11.62 -17.49 -3.68
C ILE A 121 -10.39 -16.59 -3.84
N GLN A 122 -10.58 -15.41 -4.42
CA GLN A 122 -9.53 -14.39 -4.52
C GLN A 122 -9.14 -13.87 -3.14
N ALA A 123 -10.11 -13.61 -2.27
CA ALA A 123 -9.82 -13.18 -0.90
C ALA A 123 -9.00 -14.23 -0.13
N ALA A 124 -9.19 -15.53 -0.39
CA ALA A 124 -8.42 -16.59 0.24
C ALA A 124 -6.96 -16.58 -0.24
N LEU A 125 -6.75 -16.42 -1.55
CA LEU A 125 -5.42 -16.26 -2.14
C LEU A 125 -4.68 -15.05 -1.54
N TYR A 126 -5.35 -13.89 -1.48
CA TYR A 126 -4.82 -12.69 -0.84
C TYR A 126 -4.57 -12.89 0.65
N GLY A 127 -5.47 -13.58 1.35
CA GLY A 127 -5.33 -13.90 2.77
C GLY A 127 -4.08 -14.71 3.07
N VAL A 128 -3.78 -15.75 2.28
CA VAL A 128 -2.57 -16.57 2.44
C VAL A 128 -1.30 -15.71 2.28
N LEU A 129 -1.24 -14.90 1.22
CA LEU A 129 -0.10 -14.01 0.97
C LEU A 129 0.03 -12.95 2.07
N TYR A 130 -1.07 -12.37 2.52
CA TYR A 130 -1.07 -11.34 3.55
C TYR A 130 -0.61 -11.87 4.91
N VAL A 131 -1.09 -13.05 5.31
CA VAL A 131 -0.66 -13.72 6.55
C VAL A 131 0.86 -13.98 6.51
N GLY A 132 1.39 -14.37 5.35
CA GLY A 132 2.83 -14.50 5.13
C GLY A 132 3.57 -13.16 5.26
N ALA A 133 3.02 -12.07 4.72
CA ALA A 133 3.59 -10.74 4.84
C ALA A 133 3.62 -10.25 6.30
N VAL A 134 2.52 -10.41 7.04
CA VAL A 134 2.42 -10.07 8.48
C VAL A 134 3.42 -10.88 9.29
N TYR A 135 3.56 -12.18 9.01
CA TYR A 135 4.55 -13.03 9.66
C TYR A 135 5.97 -12.47 9.48
N LEU A 136 6.38 -12.13 8.25
CA LEU A 136 7.71 -11.59 7.98
C LEU A 136 7.91 -10.21 8.62
N LEU A 137 6.89 -9.35 8.59
CA LEU A 137 6.92 -8.03 9.22
C LEU A 137 7.18 -8.15 10.72
N VAL A 138 6.39 -8.96 11.43
CA VAL A 138 6.51 -9.13 12.88
C VAL A 138 7.80 -9.88 13.22
N LYS A 139 8.26 -10.83 12.39
CA LYS A 139 9.55 -11.47 12.58
C LYS A 139 10.72 -10.48 12.50
N ALA A 140 10.68 -9.56 11.54
CA ALA A 140 11.66 -8.48 11.43
C ALA A 140 11.54 -7.49 12.60
N ALA A 141 10.32 -7.10 12.95
CA ALA A 141 10.03 -6.11 13.99
C ALA A 141 10.33 -6.62 15.41
N ALA A 142 10.17 -7.92 15.68
CA ALA A 142 10.42 -8.56 16.98
C ALA A 142 11.84 -9.13 17.13
N TRP A 143 12.74 -8.89 16.16
CA TRP A 143 14.11 -9.39 16.18
C TRP A 143 14.89 -9.00 17.45
N LYS A 144 15.42 -9.97 18.20
CA LYS A 144 16.13 -9.71 19.48
C LYS A 144 15.29 -8.95 20.51
N ALA A 145 13.96 -8.92 20.37
CA ALA A 145 13.06 -8.31 21.35
C ALA A 145 13.00 -9.16 22.63
N SER A 146 12.76 -8.52 23.77
CA SER A 146 12.35 -9.28 24.97
C SER A 146 11.02 -9.98 24.69
N ARG A 147 10.72 -11.08 25.39
CA ARG A 147 9.45 -11.82 25.18
C ARG A 147 8.23 -10.91 25.30
N ARG A 148 8.16 -10.08 26.35
CA ARG A 148 7.05 -9.15 26.57
C ARG A 148 6.92 -8.15 25.40
N ALA A 149 8.03 -7.60 24.94
CA ALA A 149 8.06 -6.71 23.78
C ALA A 149 7.58 -7.42 22.50
N GLY A 150 8.11 -8.62 22.21
CA GLY A 150 7.73 -9.39 21.02
C GLY A 150 6.24 -9.69 20.97
N TYR A 151 5.66 -10.19 22.07
CA TYR A 151 4.21 -10.43 22.15
C TYR A 151 3.38 -9.14 22.09
N GLY A 152 3.84 -8.05 22.70
CA GLY A 152 3.21 -6.74 22.56
C GLY A 152 3.18 -6.25 21.11
N LEU A 153 4.28 -6.43 20.37
CA LEU A 153 4.35 -6.10 18.95
C LEU A 153 3.45 -7.00 18.09
N ALA A 154 3.33 -8.29 18.44
CA ALA A 154 2.41 -9.20 17.76
C ALA A 154 0.94 -8.75 17.94
N LEU A 155 0.54 -8.40 19.15
CA LEU A 155 -0.80 -7.87 19.43
C LEU A 155 -1.03 -6.51 18.73
N GLY A 156 -0.02 -5.63 18.73
CA GLY A 156 -0.07 -4.37 17.99
C GLY A 156 -0.22 -4.60 16.48
N ALA A 157 0.48 -5.58 15.91
CA ALA A 157 0.33 -5.94 14.50
C ALA A 157 -1.06 -6.48 14.19
N ILE A 158 -1.63 -7.34 15.04
CA ILE A 158 -3.02 -7.82 14.89
C ILE A 158 -4.00 -6.64 14.92
N PHE A 159 -3.81 -5.69 15.83
CA PHE A 159 -4.69 -4.53 15.95
C PHE A 159 -4.63 -3.59 14.73
N VAL A 160 -3.43 -3.33 14.20
CA VAL A 160 -3.21 -2.42 13.06
C VAL A 160 -3.56 -3.09 11.73
N PHE A 161 -2.99 -4.28 11.49
CA PHE A 161 -3.03 -4.97 10.19
C PHE A 161 -4.16 -6.00 10.11
N GLY A 162 -4.80 -6.33 11.23
CA GLY A 162 -6.08 -7.03 11.24
C GLY A 162 -7.29 -6.10 11.09
N ASP A 163 -7.07 -4.81 10.88
CA ASP A 163 -8.16 -3.84 10.78
C ASP A 163 -8.97 -4.00 9.49
N ILE A 164 -10.30 -3.97 9.60
CA ILE A 164 -11.21 -4.22 8.48
C ILE A 164 -11.11 -3.16 7.36
N GLY A 165 -10.64 -1.96 7.67
CA GLY A 165 -10.33 -0.94 6.66
C GLY A 165 -9.28 -1.40 5.65
N TYR A 166 -8.44 -2.36 6.02
CA TYR A 166 -7.51 -3.04 5.12
C TYR A 166 -8.10 -4.32 4.53
N LEU A 167 -8.70 -5.16 5.37
CA LEU A 167 -9.07 -6.52 4.98
C LEU A 167 -10.28 -6.58 4.04
N ALA A 168 -11.22 -5.63 4.14
CA ALA A 168 -12.43 -5.63 3.31
C ALA A 168 -12.11 -5.56 1.81
N TYR A 169 -10.99 -4.94 1.43
CA TYR A 169 -10.53 -4.88 0.04
C TYR A 169 -10.25 -6.28 -0.56
N PHE A 170 -10.01 -7.31 0.25
CA PHE A 170 -9.64 -8.63 -0.29
C PHE A 170 -10.83 -9.28 -1.00
N ASN A 171 -12.05 -8.98 -0.53
CA ASN A 171 -13.33 -9.28 -1.20
C ASN A 171 -13.74 -8.10 -2.11
N SER A 172 -12.86 -7.70 -3.01
CA SER A 172 -13.13 -6.67 -4.03
C SER A 172 -12.20 -6.80 -5.24
N PHE A 173 -12.54 -6.14 -6.35
CA PHE A 173 -11.65 -6.03 -7.52
C PHE A 173 -10.73 -4.79 -7.44
N TYR A 174 -10.54 -4.23 -6.26
CA TYR A 174 -9.61 -3.14 -6.00
C TYR A 174 -8.17 -3.64 -5.89
N SER A 175 -7.23 -2.94 -6.54
CA SER A 175 -5.81 -3.28 -6.52
C SER A 175 -5.14 -2.96 -5.18
N GLU A 176 -5.82 -2.21 -4.33
CA GLU A 176 -5.43 -1.84 -2.96
C GLU A 176 -5.04 -3.07 -2.12
N SER A 177 -5.69 -4.23 -2.32
CA SER A 177 -5.29 -5.51 -1.69
C SER A 177 -3.88 -5.95 -2.08
N VAL A 178 -3.58 -5.92 -3.38
CA VAL A 178 -2.25 -6.27 -3.91
C VAL A 178 -1.21 -5.26 -3.44
N VAL A 179 -1.56 -3.97 -3.47
CA VAL A 179 -0.71 -2.89 -2.97
C VAL A 179 -0.32 -3.14 -1.51
N LEU A 180 -1.28 -3.41 -0.63
CA LEU A 180 -1.01 -3.65 0.80
C LEU A 180 -0.06 -4.84 1.01
N ILE A 181 -0.35 -5.97 0.38
CA ILE A 181 0.44 -7.20 0.52
C ILE A 181 1.86 -6.98 0.02
N MET A 182 2.01 -6.41 -1.19
CA MET A 182 3.32 -6.18 -1.80
C MET A 182 4.13 -5.12 -1.05
N LEU A 183 3.50 -4.05 -0.57
CA LEU A 183 4.15 -3.01 0.23
C LEU A 183 4.72 -3.59 1.53
N MET A 184 3.95 -4.46 2.20
CA MET A 184 4.38 -5.13 3.43
C MET A 184 5.51 -6.12 3.19
N TYR A 185 5.45 -6.92 2.11
CA TYR A 185 6.56 -7.79 1.72
C TYR A 185 7.82 -7.00 1.36
N LEU A 186 7.67 -5.93 0.58
CA LEU A 186 8.76 -5.05 0.18
C LEU A 186 9.48 -4.47 1.39
N PHE A 187 8.72 -3.92 2.34
CA PHE A 187 9.25 -3.36 3.58
C PHE A 187 9.94 -4.42 4.44
N SER A 188 9.26 -5.55 4.65
CA SER A 188 9.76 -6.65 5.47
C SER A 188 11.03 -7.26 4.88
N ALA A 189 11.10 -7.48 3.56
CA ALA A 189 12.28 -7.97 2.88
C ALA A 189 13.46 -7.01 3.02
N GLY A 190 13.25 -5.70 2.84
CA GLY A 190 14.27 -4.67 3.04
C GLY A 190 14.81 -4.67 4.48
N MET A 191 13.92 -4.79 5.48
CA MET A 191 14.32 -4.86 6.88
C MET A 191 15.04 -6.16 7.24
N LEU A 192 14.60 -7.31 6.70
CA LEU A 192 15.26 -8.60 6.92
C LEU A 192 16.64 -8.68 6.25
N LEU A 193 16.83 -8.00 5.10
CA LEU A 193 18.14 -7.85 4.45
C LEU A 193 19.10 -7.06 5.34
N TYR A 194 18.63 -5.94 5.89
CA TYR A 194 19.38 -5.16 6.88
C TYR A 194 19.79 -6.02 8.09
N GLN A 195 18.87 -6.84 8.61
CA GLN A 195 19.09 -7.65 9.81
C GLN A 195 19.86 -8.97 9.57
N ARG A 196 20.04 -9.39 8.31
CA ARG A 196 20.69 -10.65 7.92
C ARG A 196 20.06 -11.90 8.54
N GLN A 197 18.72 -11.96 8.58
CA GLN A 197 18.00 -13.10 9.19
C GLN A 197 17.78 -14.29 8.25
N TYR A 198 17.82 -14.06 6.94
CA TYR A 198 17.54 -15.06 5.91
C TYR A 198 18.59 -14.99 4.82
N ASN A 199 18.50 -15.90 3.85
CA ASN A 199 19.33 -15.87 2.66
C ASN A 199 19.11 -14.55 1.89
N ASP A 200 20.18 -13.76 1.76
CA ASP A 200 20.18 -12.47 1.06
C ASP A 200 19.66 -12.61 -0.40
N TYR A 201 19.90 -13.72 -1.10
CA TYR A 201 19.39 -13.93 -2.47
C TYR A 201 17.87 -14.11 -2.50
N PHE A 202 17.32 -14.87 -1.56
CA PHE A 202 15.87 -15.06 -1.45
C PHE A 202 15.17 -13.75 -1.10
N LEU A 203 15.73 -12.99 -0.16
CA LEU A 203 15.17 -11.69 0.21
C LEU A 203 15.28 -10.66 -0.91
N LEU A 204 16.38 -10.69 -1.69
CA LEU A 204 16.53 -9.87 -2.89
C LEU A 204 15.44 -10.23 -3.93
N PHE A 205 15.19 -11.52 -4.16
CA PHE A 205 14.11 -11.96 -5.03
C PHE A 205 12.74 -11.48 -4.53
N LEU A 206 12.43 -11.70 -3.24
CA LEU A 206 11.16 -11.29 -2.64
C LEU A 206 10.97 -9.77 -2.74
N PHE A 207 12.02 -8.98 -2.49
CA PHE A 207 12.00 -7.53 -2.64
C PHE A 207 11.69 -7.12 -4.09
N GLY A 208 12.41 -7.67 -5.06
CA GLY A 208 12.22 -7.36 -6.48
C GLY A 208 10.86 -7.77 -7.02
N ALA A 209 10.41 -8.99 -6.72
CA ALA A 209 9.10 -9.49 -7.12
C ALA A 209 7.97 -8.63 -6.53
N SER A 210 8.06 -8.29 -5.25
CA SER A 210 7.08 -7.42 -4.59
C SER A 210 7.07 -6.01 -5.21
N ALA A 211 8.25 -5.46 -5.50
CA ALA A 211 8.38 -4.15 -6.14
C ALA A 211 7.80 -4.12 -7.56
N MET A 212 8.06 -5.16 -8.37
CA MET A 212 7.52 -5.26 -9.73
C MET A 212 5.99 -5.37 -9.72
N ILE A 213 5.44 -6.26 -8.88
CA ILE A 213 3.99 -6.44 -8.76
C ILE A 213 3.34 -5.16 -8.22
N LEU A 214 3.92 -4.53 -7.20
CA LEU A 214 3.45 -3.24 -6.67
C LEU A 214 3.38 -2.17 -7.76
N THR A 215 4.46 -2.00 -8.52
CA THR A 215 4.58 -1.00 -9.58
C THR A 215 3.54 -1.21 -10.67
N THR A 216 3.30 -2.46 -11.07
CA THR A 216 2.38 -2.83 -12.16
C THR A 216 0.93 -3.05 -11.72
N SER A 217 0.64 -3.00 -10.41
CA SER A 217 -0.72 -3.24 -9.89
C SER A 217 -1.69 -2.09 -10.20
N LYS A 218 -1.16 -0.86 -10.30
CA LYS A 218 -1.91 0.35 -10.62
C LYS A 218 -0.98 1.31 -11.35
N GLN A 219 -1.46 1.97 -12.39
CA GLN A 219 -0.67 2.91 -13.19
C GLN A 219 -0.10 4.07 -12.34
N GLN A 220 -0.84 4.49 -11.32
CA GLN A 220 -0.41 5.50 -10.34
C GLN A 220 0.84 5.08 -9.53
N ASN A 221 1.17 3.79 -9.47
CA ASN A 221 2.34 3.29 -8.75
C ASN A 221 3.62 3.31 -9.61
N ALA A 222 3.56 3.68 -10.88
CA ALA A 222 4.74 3.71 -11.75
C ALA A 222 5.91 4.55 -11.16
N PRO A 223 5.68 5.77 -10.64
CA PRO A 223 6.76 6.56 -10.02
C PRO A 223 7.34 5.92 -8.74
N ILE A 224 6.54 5.14 -8.02
CA ILE A 224 6.99 4.41 -6.82
C ILE A 224 8.03 3.36 -7.20
N GLY A 225 7.86 2.68 -8.34
CA GLY A 225 8.85 1.74 -8.86
C GLY A 225 10.24 2.37 -9.05
N LEU A 226 10.30 3.64 -9.45
CA LEU A 226 11.57 4.38 -9.57
C LEU A 226 12.20 4.66 -8.19
N ILE A 227 11.42 5.07 -7.21
CA ILE A 227 11.89 5.28 -5.83
C ILE A 227 12.48 3.99 -5.26
N VAL A 228 11.78 2.87 -5.47
CA VAL A 228 12.22 1.55 -5.03
C VAL A 228 13.51 1.13 -5.75
N ALA A 229 13.62 1.37 -7.06
CA ALA A 229 14.82 1.07 -7.83
C ALA A 229 16.06 1.83 -7.33
N LEU A 230 15.91 3.12 -6.98
CA LEU A 230 16.99 3.94 -6.42
C LEU A 230 17.52 3.35 -5.11
N VAL A 231 16.64 2.89 -4.23
CA VAL A 231 17.03 2.25 -2.96
C VAL A 231 17.59 0.84 -3.21
N ALA A 232 17.06 0.10 -4.17
CA ALA A 232 17.55 -1.23 -4.54
C ALA A 232 19.03 -1.21 -4.95
N VAL A 233 19.50 -0.15 -5.63
CA VAL A 233 20.93 -0.01 -5.99
C VAL A 233 21.84 -0.02 -4.75
N LEU A 234 21.38 0.48 -3.60
CA LEU A 234 22.14 0.46 -2.36
C LEU A 234 22.39 -0.96 -1.83
N PHE A 235 21.63 -1.95 -2.30
CA PHE A 235 21.84 -3.36 -1.95
C PHE A 235 23.15 -3.92 -2.51
N VAL A 236 23.78 -3.30 -3.52
CA VAL A 236 25.13 -3.68 -4.00
C VAL A 236 26.16 -3.70 -2.86
N PHE A 237 25.94 -2.90 -1.81
CA PHE A 237 26.82 -2.81 -0.65
C PHE A 237 26.59 -3.89 0.41
N LEU A 238 25.54 -4.72 0.31
CA LEU A 238 25.26 -5.80 1.27
C LEU A 238 26.29 -6.93 1.22
N ARG A 239 26.80 -7.24 0.03
CA ARG A 239 27.75 -8.33 -0.23
C ARG A 239 28.81 -7.91 -1.23
N ARG A 240 30.00 -8.49 -1.09
CA ARG A 240 31.12 -8.32 -2.05
C ARG A 240 31.07 -9.31 -3.21
N ASP A 241 30.20 -10.31 -3.12
CA ASP A 241 30.02 -11.32 -4.16
C ASP A 241 29.60 -10.72 -5.51
N ARG A 242 30.25 -11.15 -6.59
CA ARG A 242 30.00 -10.60 -7.94
C ARG A 242 28.59 -10.95 -8.42
N ILE A 243 28.14 -12.19 -8.21
CA ILE A 243 26.82 -12.66 -8.66
C ILE A 243 25.73 -11.82 -7.98
N PHE A 244 25.82 -11.64 -6.66
CA PHE A 244 24.87 -10.83 -5.91
C PHE A 244 24.80 -9.38 -6.43
N ARG A 245 25.94 -8.75 -6.70
CA ARG A 245 25.98 -7.38 -7.23
C ARG A 245 25.39 -7.27 -8.63
N THR A 246 25.66 -8.25 -9.50
CA THR A 246 25.04 -8.33 -10.83
C THR A 246 23.54 -8.49 -10.73
N LEU A 247 23.05 -9.35 -9.83
CA LEU A 247 21.60 -9.53 -9.60
C LEU A 247 20.93 -8.26 -9.08
N VAL A 248 21.58 -7.52 -8.18
CA VAL A 248 21.07 -6.22 -7.71
C VAL A 248 21.01 -5.21 -8.87
N GLY A 249 22.06 -5.11 -9.68
CA GLY A 249 22.09 -4.24 -10.85
C GLY A 249 21.00 -4.58 -11.86
N LEU A 250 20.84 -5.86 -12.19
CA LEU A 250 19.78 -6.35 -13.08
C LEU A 250 18.40 -6.04 -12.51
N GLN A 251 18.18 -6.28 -11.21
CA GLN A 251 16.91 -5.96 -10.56
C GLN A 251 16.59 -4.47 -10.65
N ALA A 252 17.55 -3.58 -10.40
CA ALA A 252 17.33 -2.14 -10.49
C ALA A 252 16.96 -1.72 -11.93
N VAL A 253 17.64 -2.27 -12.95
CA VAL A 253 17.31 -2.02 -14.36
C VAL A 253 15.91 -2.52 -14.69
N VAL A 254 15.57 -3.76 -14.30
CA VAL A 254 14.24 -4.33 -14.53
C VAL A 254 13.15 -3.49 -13.85
N LEU A 255 13.39 -2.98 -12.64
CA LEU A 255 12.44 -2.11 -11.95
C LEU A 255 12.24 -0.77 -12.66
N ILE A 256 13.30 -0.15 -13.17
CA ILE A 256 13.20 1.07 -13.97
C ILE A 256 12.41 0.81 -15.25
N LEU A 257 12.73 -0.27 -15.98
CA LEU A 257 12.00 -0.65 -17.19
C LEU A 257 10.53 -0.96 -16.90
N THR A 258 10.25 -1.61 -15.76
CA THR A 258 8.88 -1.90 -15.31
C THR A 258 8.11 -0.62 -15.00
N ALA A 259 8.73 0.33 -14.32
CA ALA A 259 8.14 1.64 -14.02
C ALA A 259 7.83 2.43 -15.30
N VAL A 260 8.80 2.52 -16.22
CA VAL A 260 8.64 3.20 -17.51
C VAL A 260 7.58 2.51 -18.36
N GLY A 261 7.62 1.18 -18.46
CA GLY A 261 6.64 0.39 -19.21
C GLY A 261 5.23 0.57 -18.66
N THR A 262 5.06 0.58 -17.33
CA THR A 262 3.75 0.81 -16.69
C THR A 262 3.19 2.19 -17.04
N TYR A 263 4.05 3.22 -17.13
CA TYR A 263 3.65 4.58 -17.50
C TYR A 263 3.30 4.71 -18.99
N VAL A 264 4.07 4.08 -19.87
CA VAL A 264 3.84 4.14 -21.33
C VAL A 264 2.58 3.36 -21.75
N LEU A 265 2.22 2.32 -21.01
CA LEU A 265 1.04 1.49 -21.28
C LEU A 265 -0.28 2.09 -20.74
N ILE A 266 -0.29 3.33 -20.27
CA ILE A 266 -1.52 4.01 -19.83
C ILE A 266 -2.34 4.38 -21.08
N PRO A 267 -3.60 3.88 -21.22
CA PRO A 267 -4.43 4.24 -22.36
C PRO A 267 -4.77 5.74 -22.35
N GLU A 268 -4.79 6.35 -23.53
CA GLU A 268 -5.00 7.80 -23.71
C GLU A 268 -6.31 8.29 -23.08
N GLN A 269 -7.39 7.49 -23.15
CA GLN A 269 -8.66 7.82 -22.51
C GLN A 269 -8.50 8.05 -20.99
N PHE A 270 -7.73 7.21 -20.30
CA PHE A 270 -7.46 7.40 -18.86
C PHE A 270 -6.55 8.60 -18.61
N VAL A 271 -5.64 8.92 -19.52
CA VAL A 271 -4.83 10.14 -19.45
C VAL A 271 -5.74 11.37 -19.53
N ASN A 272 -6.69 11.40 -20.48
CA ASN A 272 -7.61 12.52 -20.66
C ASN A 272 -8.57 12.71 -19.47
N ILE A 273 -9.12 11.61 -18.93
CA ILE A 273 -9.95 11.65 -17.72
C ILE A 273 -9.19 12.28 -16.55
N ASN A 274 -7.98 11.78 -16.31
CA ASN A 274 -7.13 12.26 -15.21
C ASN A 274 -6.69 13.72 -15.43
N LYS A 275 -6.30 14.09 -16.66
CA LYS A 275 -5.97 15.48 -17.01
C LYS A 275 -7.14 16.42 -16.75
N TYR A 276 -8.36 16.01 -17.12
CA TYR A 276 -9.56 16.81 -16.88
C TYR A 276 -9.74 17.06 -15.38
N HIS A 277 -9.78 16.00 -14.57
CA HIS A 277 -9.97 16.11 -13.11
C HIS A 277 -8.84 16.90 -12.44
N ALA A 278 -7.59 16.68 -12.86
CA ALA A 278 -6.44 17.42 -12.35
C ALA A 278 -6.56 18.94 -12.56
N MET A 279 -7.13 19.37 -13.68
CA MET A 279 -7.38 20.79 -13.95
C MET A 279 -8.63 21.28 -13.21
N THR A 280 -9.79 20.65 -13.44
CA THR A 280 -11.09 21.14 -12.95
C THR A 280 -11.24 21.03 -11.44
N ARG A 281 -10.77 19.93 -10.85
CA ARG A 281 -10.90 19.61 -9.41
C ARG A 281 -9.60 19.80 -8.63
N GLY A 282 -8.48 19.96 -9.32
CA GLY A 282 -7.21 20.32 -8.72
C GLY A 282 -6.92 21.82 -8.88
N VAL A 283 -6.36 22.20 -10.03
CA VAL A 283 -5.84 23.55 -10.29
C VAL A 283 -6.90 24.62 -10.09
N LEU A 284 -8.05 24.51 -10.74
CA LEU A 284 -9.08 25.55 -10.72
C LEU A 284 -9.73 25.71 -9.34
N MET A 285 -9.96 24.60 -8.62
CA MET A 285 -10.51 24.64 -7.26
C MET A 285 -9.54 25.21 -6.23
N THR A 286 -8.23 25.15 -6.49
CA THR A 286 -7.20 25.62 -5.55
C THR A 286 -6.59 26.95 -5.92
N ALA A 287 -6.93 27.52 -7.07
CA ALA A 287 -6.56 28.87 -7.46
C ALA A 287 -7.50 29.91 -6.83
N ASP A 288 -6.96 31.05 -6.38
CA ASP A 288 -7.80 32.17 -5.90
C ASP A 288 -8.59 32.82 -7.04
N ASN A 289 -8.08 32.71 -8.27
CA ASN A 289 -8.76 33.15 -9.48
C ASN A 289 -8.58 32.09 -10.58
N PRO A 290 -9.61 31.28 -10.88
CA PRO A 290 -9.56 30.23 -11.90
C PRO A 290 -9.21 30.75 -13.30
N GLU A 291 -9.65 31.95 -13.69
CA GLU A 291 -9.33 32.54 -15.00
C GLU A 291 -7.83 32.82 -15.14
N LYS A 292 -7.20 33.39 -14.11
CA LYS A 292 -5.74 33.59 -14.10
C LYS A 292 -4.97 32.29 -14.10
N ALA A 293 -5.52 31.25 -13.48
CA ALA A 293 -4.91 29.92 -13.54
C ALA A 293 -4.95 29.37 -14.97
N LEU A 294 -6.06 29.52 -15.69
CA LEU A 294 -6.17 29.12 -17.10
C LEU A 294 -5.23 29.91 -18.02
N ASP A 295 -5.05 31.21 -17.77
CA ASP A 295 -4.09 32.05 -18.52
C ASP A 295 -2.65 31.48 -18.44
N PHE A 296 -2.24 30.90 -17.30
CA PHE A 296 -0.93 30.27 -17.13
C PHE A 296 -0.71 29.09 -18.10
N PHE A 297 -1.78 28.37 -18.43
CA PHE A 297 -1.76 27.24 -19.37
C PHE A 297 -2.09 27.65 -20.81
N GLY A 298 -2.36 28.94 -21.07
CA GLY A 298 -2.79 29.43 -22.38
C GLY A 298 -4.16 28.89 -22.79
N ILE A 299 -5.05 28.66 -21.81
CA ILE A 299 -6.43 28.20 -22.00
C ILE A 299 -7.36 29.41 -21.88
N ASP A 300 -8.42 29.44 -22.69
CA ASP A 300 -9.42 30.51 -22.62
C ASP A 300 -10.13 30.53 -21.26
N ARG A 301 -10.38 31.73 -20.73
CA ARG A 301 -11.02 31.97 -19.44
C ARG A 301 -12.45 31.43 -19.38
N GLN A 302 -13.13 31.25 -20.52
CA GLN A 302 -14.47 30.64 -20.57
C GLN A 302 -14.52 29.25 -19.92
N PHE A 303 -13.40 28.51 -19.93
CA PHE A 303 -13.32 27.18 -19.31
C PHE A 303 -13.30 27.23 -17.78
N ALA A 304 -13.25 28.41 -17.16
CA ALA A 304 -13.39 28.56 -15.71
C ALA A 304 -14.74 28.04 -15.19
N VAL A 305 -15.77 27.98 -16.06
CA VAL A 305 -17.08 27.39 -15.76
C VAL A 305 -16.99 25.90 -15.38
N LEU A 306 -15.92 25.21 -15.77
CA LEU A 306 -15.69 23.80 -15.47
C LEU A 306 -15.09 23.57 -14.08
N THR A 307 -14.89 24.61 -13.27
CA THR A 307 -14.34 24.48 -11.92
C THR A 307 -15.21 23.52 -11.08
N GLY A 308 -14.60 22.44 -10.58
CA GLY A 308 -15.28 21.40 -9.80
C GLY A 308 -16.01 20.32 -10.62
N ALA A 309 -16.13 20.47 -11.94
CA ALA A 309 -16.79 19.51 -12.80
C ALA A 309 -16.03 18.17 -12.84
N ILE A 310 -16.77 17.06 -12.94
CA ILE A 310 -16.20 15.72 -13.15
C ILE A 310 -16.38 15.28 -14.60
N TYR A 311 -15.46 14.47 -15.10
CA TYR A 311 -15.48 13.95 -16.47
C TYR A 311 -16.81 13.23 -16.82
N TYR A 312 -17.47 12.63 -15.84
CA TYR A 312 -18.70 11.86 -16.02
C TYR A 312 -19.98 12.66 -15.79
N ASP A 313 -19.89 13.99 -15.64
CA ASP A 313 -21.08 14.84 -15.49
C ASP A 313 -21.88 14.87 -16.79
N GLN A 314 -23.07 14.28 -16.75
CA GLN A 314 -24.00 14.24 -17.89
C GLN A 314 -24.48 15.63 -18.34
N PHE A 315 -24.37 16.63 -17.46
CA PHE A 315 -24.81 18.01 -17.68
C PHE A 315 -23.65 19.01 -17.62
N SER A 316 -22.45 18.60 -18.07
CA SER A 316 -21.32 19.53 -18.18
C SER A 316 -21.66 20.67 -19.17
N PRO A 317 -21.35 21.94 -18.83
CA PRO A 317 -21.58 23.10 -19.71
C PRO A 317 -20.95 22.97 -21.09
N ILE A 318 -19.82 22.25 -21.15
CA ILE A 318 -19.13 21.91 -22.40
C ILE A 318 -19.02 20.38 -22.45
N PRO A 319 -19.52 19.72 -23.50
CA PRO A 319 -19.44 18.27 -23.62
C PRO A 319 -17.99 17.79 -23.58
N VAL A 320 -17.69 16.83 -22.70
CA VAL A 320 -16.32 16.41 -22.40
C VAL A 320 -15.68 15.64 -23.57
N GLU A 321 -16.48 14.94 -24.36
CA GLU A 321 -16.05 14.19 -25.56
C GLU A 321 -16.07 15.04 -26.84
N SER A 322 -16.29 16.35 -26.74
CA SER A 322 -16.27 17.24 -27.91
C SER A 322 -14.86 17.52 -28.41
N GLU A 323 -14.73 17.79 -29.71
CA GLU A 323 -13.46 18.23 -30.32
C GLU A 323 -12.96 19.56 -29.73
N GLU A 324 -13.87 20.44 -29.32
CA GLU A 324 -13.54 21.70 -28.63
C GLU A 324 -12.85 21.43 -27.29
N MET A 325 -13.39 20.52 -26.47
CA MET A 325 -12.77 20.13 -25.20
C MET A 325 -11.38 19.53 -25.40
N GLN A 326 -11.21 18.68 -26.42
CA GLN A 326 -9.93 18.08 -26.70
C GLN A 326 -8.88 19.13 -27.10
N THR A 327 -9.19 19.94 -28.11
CA THR A 327 -8.22 20.84 -28.75
C THR A 327 -7.96 22.14 -27.98
N GLN A 328 -8.99 22.71 -27.37
CA GLN A 328 -8.90 24.01 -26.71
C GLN A 328 -8.60 23.90 -25.21
N PHE A 329 -8.88 22.75 -24.59
CA PHE A 329 -8.66 22.53 -23.16
C PHE A 329 -7.62 21.45 -22.91
N LEU A 330 -7.90 20.17 -23.23
CA LEU A 330 -7.05 19.04 -22.83
C LEU A 330 -5.66 19.09 -23.47
N ASP A 331 -5.53 19.38 -24.76
CA ASP A 331 -4.24 19.35 -25.47
C ASP A 331 -3.29 20.49 -25.06
N LYS A 332 -3.78 21.52 -24.35
CA LYS A 332 -2.98 22.68 -23.94
C LYS A 332 -2.02 22.40 -22.78
N TYR A 333 -2.23 21.31 -22.04
CA TYR A 333 -1.47 21.02 -20.84
C TYR A 333 -1.21 19.52 -20.64
N GLY A 334 -0.36 19.20 -19.69
CA GLY A 334 -0.11 17.83 -19.20
C GLY A 334 0.34 17.82 -17.74
N PHE A 335 0.47 16.64 -17.14
CA PHE A 335 0.86 16.53 -15.73
C PHE A 335 2.15 17.28 -15.35
N PRO A 336 3.21 17.32 -16.19
CA PRO A 336 4.40 18.14 -15.89
C PRO A 336 4.12 19.64 -15.79
N SER A 337 3.21 20.17 -16.62
CA SER A 337 2.82 21.58 -16.56
C SER A 337 1.97 21.90 -15.32
N ILE A 338 1.12 20.96 -14.88
CA ILE A 338 0.36 21.09 -13.62
C ILE A 338 1.32 21.05 -12.43
N ALA A 339 2.28 20.14 -12.43
CA ALA A 339 3.32 20.09 -11.40
C ALA A 339 4.12 21.41 -11.36
N ARG A 340 4.46 21.98 -12.53
CA ARG A 340 5.11 23.30 -12.61
C ARG A 340 4.23 24.41 -12.03
N TYR A 341 2.93 24.42 -12.32
CA TYR A 341 1.99 25.39 -11.76
C TYR A 341 1.98 25.37 -10.23
N TYR A 342 1.89 24.20 -9.62
CA TYR A 342 1.94 24.07 -8.16
C TYR A 342 3.29 24.51 -7.58
N LEU A 343 4.41 24.25 -8.27
CA LEU A 343 5.74 24.71 -7.83
C LEU A 343 5.87 26.24 -7.84
N THR A 344 5.19 26.93 -8.76
CA THR A 344 5.21 28.40 -8.85
C THR A 344 4.10 29.07 -8.03
N HIS A 345 3.10 28.33 -7.57
CA HIS A 345 1.95 28.81 -6.79
C HIS A 345 1.87 28.06 -5.45
N PRO A 346 2.71 28.41 -4.46
CA PRO A 346 2.84 27.67 -3.21
C PRO A 346 1.54 27.65 -2.38
N GLU A 347 0.68 28.66 -2.50
CA GLU A 347 -0.63 28.69 -1.82
C GLU A 347 -1.58 27.64 -2.39
N ALA A 348 -1.69 27.53 -3.72
CA ALA A 348 -2.47 26.48 -4.38
C ALA A 348 -1.92 25.08 -4.07
N ALA A 349 -0.58 24.93 -4.06
CA ALA A 349 0.07 23.69 -3.68
C ALA A 349 -0.19 23.32 -2.21
N GLY A 350 -0.16 24.29 -1.31
CA GLY A 350 -0.48 24.10 0.10
C GLY A 350 -1.93 23.65 0.29
N ARG A 351 -2.89 24.33 -0.37
CA ARG A 351 -4.31 23.97 -0.32
C ARG A 351 -4.57 22.55 -0.82
N ILE A 352 -4.02 22.18 -1.98
CA ILE A 352 -4.27 20.86 -2.53
C ILE A 352 -3.61 19.74 -1.69
N PHE A 353 -2.42 20.01 -1.15
CA PHE A 353 -1.72 19.05 -0.30
C PHE A 353 -2.39 18.92 1.08
N GLU A 354 -3.01 19.99 1.60
CA GLU A 354 -3.85 19.94 2.81
C GLU A 354 -5.10 19.09 2.59
N THR A 355 -5.79 19.25 1.45
CA THR A 355 -6.94 18.41 1.07
C THR A 355 -6.56 16.94 1.01
N ALA A 356 -5.36 16.65 0.52
CA ALA A 356 -4.82 15.30 0.46
C ALA A 356 -4.55 14.75 1.87
N ALA A 357 -3.78 15.49 2.68
CA ALA A 357 -3.48 15.11 4.06
C ALA A 357 -4.74 14.91 4.91
N HIS A 358 -5.84 15.60 4.60
CA HIS A 358 -7.11 15.43 5.30
C HIS A 358 -7.73 14.03 5.11
N ASN A 359 -7.59 13.46 3.90
CA ASN A 359 -8.13 12.17 3.55
C ASN A 359 -7.12 11.02 3.80
N ALA A 360 -5.83 11.35 3.90
CA ALA A 360 -4.74 10.38 3.86
C ALA A 360 -4.65 9.44 5.07
N PHE A 361 -5.32 9.82 6.17
CA PHE A 361 -5.40 9.02 7.39
C PHE A 361 -6.69 8.19 7.49
N SER A 362 -7.56 8.24 6.49
CA SER A 362 -8.79 7.45 6.45
C SER A 362 -8.65 6.24 5.54
N ASN A 363 -8.38 5.07 6.13
CA ASN A 363 -8.33 3.81 5.38
C ASN A 363 -9.73 3.30 4.98
N ARG A 364 -10.76 3.85 5.61
CA ARG A 364 -12.15 3.43 5.43
C ARG A 364 -12.79 4.31 4.38
N THR A 365 -13.10 3.73 3.23
CA THR A 365 -13.91 4.44 2.23
C THR A 365 -15.35 4.59 2.71
N LYS A 366 -16.10 5.42 1.99
CA LYS A 366 -17.54 5.64 2.23
C LYS A 366 -18.42 4.59 1.54
N LEU A 367 -17.84 3.46 1.12
CA LEU A 367 -18.53 2.38 0.41
C LEU A 367 -19.16 1.40 1.39
N GLY A 368 -20.28 0.81 0.99
CA GLY A 368 -20.94 -0.25 1.75
C GLY A 368 -20.10 -1.51 1.82
N ASN A 369 -20.21 -2.23 2.96
CA ASN A 369 -19.44 -3.45 3.22
C ASN A 369 -20.24 -4.75 3.20
N TYR A 370 -21.57 -4.65 3.21
CA TYR A 370 -22.46 -5.79 3.36
C TYR A 370 -23.13 -6.17 2.04
N GLU A 371 -23.44 -7.46 1.88
CA GLU A 371 -24.35 -7.90 0.83
C GLU A 371 -25.77 -7.36 1.08
N LYS A 372 -26.55 -7.15 0.00
CA LYS A 372 -27.97 -6.76 0.08
C LYS A 372 -28.80 -7.76 0.89
N SER A 373 -28.44 -9.04 0.88
CA SER A 373 -29.09 -10.11 1.65
C SER A 373 -28.85 -10.04 3.16
N ALA A 374 -27.91 -9.20 3.64
CA ALA A 374 -27.61 -9.06 5.06
C ALA A 374 -28.59 -8.12 5.81
N ASP A 375 -29.61 -7.61 5.11
CA ASP A 375 -30.64 -6.71 5.66
C ASP A 375 -30.06 -5.49 6.39
N LYS A 376 -28.99 -4.93 5.82
CA LYS A 376 -28.35 -3.70 6.30
C LYS A 376 -28.73 -2.53 5.38
N PRO A 377 -28.79 -1.29 5.91
CA PRO A 377 -29.01 -0.11 5.09
C PRO A 377 -27.98 0.03 3.97
N PHE A 378 -28.36 0.69 2.87
CA PHE A 378 -27.46 1.01 1.77
C PHE A 378 -26.26 1.82 2.27
N GLY A 379 -25.05 1.40 1.91
CA GLY A 379 -23.81 2.05 2.36
C GLY A 379 -23.43 1.74 3.81
N ALA A 380 -24.09 0.78 4.46
CA ALA A 380 -23.72 0.36 5.80
C ALA A 380 -22.31 -0.27 5.83
N ARG A 381 -21.56 0.06 6.89
CA ARG A 381 -20.18 -0.36 7.08
C ARG A 381 -20.04 -1.15 8.37
N THR A 382 -19.21 -2.20 8.35
CA THR A 382 -18.98 -3.01 9.56
C THR A 382 -18.15 -2.25 10.60
N ILE A 383 -18.50 -2.36 11.87
CA ILE A 383 -17.70 -1.81 12.97
C ILE A 383 -16.75 -2.85 13.58
N ALA A 384 -16.96 -4.13 13.27
CA ALA A 384 -16.11 -5.20 13.77
C ALA A 384 -14.67 -5.01 13.25
N PHE A 385 -13.70 -5.25 14.14
CA PHE A 385 -12.26 -5.12 13.86
C PHE A 385 -11.86 -3.79 13.18
N SER A 386 -12.54 -2.69 13.49
CA SER A 386 -12.23 -1.35 12.91
C SER A 386 -11.59 -0.37 13.90
N GLY A 387 -11.12 -0.90 15.03
CA GLY A 387 -10.65 -0.09 16.16
C GLY A 387 -9.42 0.74 15.82
N TYR A 388 -8.51 0.25 14.98
CA TYR A 388 -7.33 1.01 14.59
C TYR A 388 -7.69 2.11 13.59
N SER A 389 -8.55 1.81 12.61
CA SER A 389 -9.07 2.82 11.69
C SER A 389 -9.73 3.98 12.43
N TYR A 390 -10.61 3.70 13.40
CA TYR A 390 -11.24 4.75 14.21
C TYR A 390 -10.23 5.50 15.09
N LEU A 391 -9.29 4.79 15.71
CA LEU A 391 -8.23 5.43 16.50
C LEU A 391 -7.41 6.39 15.64
N LYS A 392 -7.03 5.96 14.43
CA LYS A 392 -6.25 6.77 13.50
C LYS A 392 -7.05 7.97 13.02
N GLU A 393 -8.31 7.78 12.66
CA GLU A 393 -9.20 8.86 12.22
C GLU A 393 -9.42 9.92 13.33
N TRP A 394 -9.47 9.50 14.59
CA TRP A 394 -9.64 10.38 15.76
C TRP A 394 -8.33 11.04 16.21
N ALA A 395 -7.22 10.31 16.24
CA ALA A 395 -5.97 10.77 16.84
C ALA A 395 -5.02 11.45 15.84
N ALA A 396 -5.07 11.11 14.55
CA ALA A 396 -4.15 11.67 13.57
C ALA A 396 -4.55 13.11 13.23
N PRO A 397 -3.65 14.10 13.37
CA PRO A 397 -3.90 15.44 12.86
C PRO A 397 -3.99 15.38 11.33
N LYS A 398 -5.15 15.73 10.81
CA LYS A 398 -5.51 15.70 9.37
C LYS A 398 -4.94 16.90 8.61
N THR A 399 -3.64 17.17 8.80
CA THR A 399 -2.96 18.34 8.25
C THR A 399 -1.66 17.97 7.56
N SER A 400 -1.32 18.71 6.51
CA SER A 400 -0.05 18.57 5.79
C SER A 400 1.17 18.79 6.68
N GLY A 401 1.08 19.76 7.60
CA GLY A 401 2.13 20.05 8.57
C GLY A 401 2.46 18.85 9.47
N PHE A 402 1.47 18.03 9.82
CA PHE A 402 1.70 16.80 10.58
C PHE A 402 2.47 15.76 9.76
N VAL A 403 2.15 15.58 8.47
CA VAL A 403 2.90 14.68 7.58
C VAL A 403 4.38 15.08 7.51
N VAL A 404 4.65 16.37 7.32
CA VAL A 404 6.02 16.90 7.29
C VAL A 404 6.73 16.71 8.62
N LEU A 405 6.08 17.04 9.74
CA LEU A 405 6.63 16.87 11.07
C LEU A 405 6.94 15.40 11.37
N TRP A 406 6.03 14.49 11.05
CA TRP A 406 6.20 13.04 11.21
C TRP A 406 7.44 12.54 10.46
N MET A 407 7.63 12.98 9.21
CA MET A 407 8.82 12.64 8.43
C MET A 407 10.10 13.21 9.06
N ILE A 408 10.11 14.50 9.45
CA ILE A 408 11.29 15.14 10.06
C ILE A 408 11.67 14.41 11.35
N VAL A 409 10.70 14.08 12.20
CA VAL A 409 10.94 13.35 13.45
C VAL A 409 11.55 11.99 13.16
N ILE A 410 10.96 11.19 12.26
CA ILE A 410 11.47 9.86 11.91
C ILE A 410 12.89 9.96 11.35
N VAL A 411 13.11 10.84 10.37
CA VAL A 411 14.45 11.04 9.80
C VAL A 411 15.44 11.43 10.89
N GLY A 412 15.09 12.36 11.78
CA GLY A 412 15.92 12.77 12.91
C GLY A 412 16.28 11.62 13.85
N LEU A 413 15.30 10.77 14.21
CA LEU A 413 15.50 9.60 15.06
C LEU A 413 16.56 8.65 14.48
N TYR A 414 16.46 8.35 13.18
CA TYR A 414 17.35 7.39 12.51
C TYR A 414 18.67 8.02 12.00
N SER A 415 18.73 9.35 11.80
CA SER A 415 19.91 10.06 11.29
C SER A 415 21.16 9.82 12.13
N THR A 416 21.01 9.77 13.46
CA THR A 416 22.14 9.48 14.36
C THR A 416 22.74 8.09 14.11
N SER A 417 21.90 7.07 13.93
CA SER A 417 22.33 5.70 13.62
C SER A 417 22.94 5.60 12.22
N PHE A 418 22.39 6.34 11.26
CA PHE A 418 22.89 6.41 9.89
C PHE A 418 24.27 7.08 9.82
N TYR A 419 24.43 8.24 10.47
CA TYR A 419 25.71 8.96 10.50
C TYR A 419 26.83 8.10 11.12
N ARG A 420 26.54 7.40 12.23
CA ARG A 420 27.49 6.45 12.83
C ARG A 420 27.84 5.32 11.87
N ALA A 421 26.85 4.73 11.20
CA ALA A 421 27.07 3.67 10.22
C ALA A 421 27.99 4.11 9.06
N VAL A 422 27.79 5.33 8.54
CA VAL A 422 28.65 5.90 7.50
C VAL A 422 30.08 6.09 8.02
N LYS A 423 30.25 6.65 9.23
CA LYS A 423 31.56 6.85 9.86
C LYS A 423 32.31 5.54 10.11
N GLU A 424 31.59 4.51 10.57
CA GLU A 424 32.11 3.15 10.83
C GLU A 424 32.28 2.31 9.54
N ARG A 425 31.94 2.86 8.36
CA ARG A 425 31.94 2.15 7.05
C ARG A 425 31.09 0.87 7.05
N THR A 426 30.09 0.79 7.91
CA THR A 426 29.15 -0.34 7.99
C THR A 426 27.95 -0.12 7.08
N LEU A 427 28.17 -0.24 5.76
CA LEU A 427 27.16 0.07 4.73
C LEU A 427 25.84 -0.72 4.87
N ARG A 428 25.85 -1.93 5.45
CA ARG A 428 24.60 -2.66 5.71
C ARG A 428 23.69 -1.90 6.69
N ARG A 429 24.27 -1.16 7.66
CA ARG A 429 23.50 -0.39 8.65
C ARG A 429 22.81 0.83 8.08
N THR A 430 23.32 1.40 6.99
CA THR A 430 22.73 2.59 6.37
C THR A 430 21.38 2.27 5.70
N LEU A 431 21.18 1.01 5.28
CA LEU A 431 19.97 0.55 4.61
C LEU A 431 18.71 0.71 5.44
N ARG A 432 18.80 0.67 6.77
CA ARG A 432 17.62 0.83 7.64
C ARG A 432 16.94 2.18 7.38
N LEU A 433 17.69 3.28 7.37
CA LEU A 433 17.15 4.59 7.04
C LEU A 433 16.72 4.66 5.57
N SER A 434 17.51 4.07 4.65
CA SER A 434 17.17 4.07 3.22
C SER A 434 15.83 3.39 2.92
N VAL A 435 15.53 2.25 3.55
CA VAL A 435 14.27 1.52 3.40
C VAL A 435 13.10 2.27 4.05
N ILE A 436 13.33 2.94 5.19
CA ILE A 436 12.31 3.79 5.83
C ILE A 436 12.01 5.02 4.96
N LEU A 437 13.04 5.71 4.47
CA LEU A 437 12.90 6.82 3.52
C LEU A 437 12.18 6.38 2.25
N MET A 438 12.55 5.22 1.69
CA MET A 438 11.85 4.65 0.54
C MET A 438 10.35 4.53 0.82
N MET A 439 9.96 3.96 1.96
CA MET A 439 8.55 3.79 2.32
C MET A 439 7.82 5.13 2.48
N MET A 440 8.44 6.10 3.17
CA MET A 440 7.85 7.43 3.34
C MET A 440 7.72 8.18 2.00
N LEU A 441 8.75 8.12 1.15
CA LEU A 441 8.74 8.74 -0.17
C LEU A 441 7.73 8.06 -1.11
N SER A 442 7.58 6.74 -1.05
CA SER A 442 6.55 6.01 -1.80
C SER A 442 5.15 6.44 -1.38
N GLY A 443 4.89 6.58 -0.07
CA GLY A 443 3.62 7.09 0.44
C GLY A 443 3.35 8.52 -0.02
N LEU A 444 4.31 9.43 0.14
CA LEU A 444 4.18 10.81 -0.35
C LEU A 444 3.95 10.88 -1.85
N CYS A 445 4.65 10.03 -2.61
CA CYS A 445 4.53 9.98 -4.05
C CYS A 445 3.13 9.52 -4.47
N ALA A 446 2.56 8.50 -3.81
CA ALA A 446 1.18 8.11 -4.05
C ALA A 446 0.20 9.25 -3.76
N MET A 447 0.38 9.98 -2.65
CA MET A 447 -0.45 11.14 -2.32
C MET A 447 -0.31 12.26 -3.37
N ALA A 448 0.91 12.56 -3.81
CA ALA A 448 1.17 13.57 -4.83
C ALA A 448 0.59 13.18 -6.20
N VAL A 449 0.74 11.91 -6.62
CA VAL A 449 0.17 11.41 -7.88
C VAL A 449 -1.35 11.39 -7.85
N SER A 450 -1.96 11.06 -6.71
CA SER A 450 -3.41 11.15 -6.51
C SER A 450 -3.91 12.57 -6.75
N VAL A 451 -3.28 13.52 -6.07
CA VAL A 451 -3.66 14.93 -6.12
C VAL A 451 -3.43 15.55 -7.50
N ILE A 452 -2.23 15.35 -8.07
CA ILE A 452 -1.86 15.91 -9.38
C ILE A 452 -2.62 15.20 -10.51
N GLY A 453 -2.99 13.93 -10.32
CA GLY A 453 -3.63 13.10 -11.33
C GLY A 453 -5.15 13.14 -11.31
N ALA A 454 -5.78 13.37 -10.16
CA ALA A 454 -7.24 13.26 -10.00
C ALA A 454 -7.87 14.44 -9.23
N GLY A 455 -7.09 15.42 -8.77
CA GLY A 455 -7.61 16.50 -7.92
C GLY A 455 -8.12 15.95 -6.59
N ASP A 456 -9.32 16.35 -6.17
CA ASP A 456 -9.98 15.86 -4.95
C ASP A 456 -10.94 14.67 -5.18
N ALA A 457 -11.02 14.13 -6.40
CA ALA A 457 -11.92 13.02 -6.72
C ALA A 457 -11.41 11.69 -6.11
N ASP A 458 -12.27 11.05 -5.30
CA ASP A 458 -12.04 9.73 -4.67
C ASP A 458 -10.69 9.56 -3.92
N LEU A 459 -10.23 10.64 -3.28
CA LEU A 459 -8.93 10.71 -2.59
C LEU A 459 -8.69 9.59 -1.58
N ALA A 460 -9.71 9.21 -0.79
CA ALA A 460 -9.55 8.21 0.27
C ALA A 460 -9.07 6.84 -0.26
N LYS A 461 -9.51 6.44 -1.46
CA LYS A 461 -9.03 5.23 -2.11
C LYS A 461 -7.61 5.43 -2.66
N HIS A 462 -7.36 6.58 -3.28
CA HIS A 462 -6.07 6.87 -3.90
C HIS A 462 -4.93 7.11 -2.88
N GLU A 463 -5.26 7.45 -1.63
CA GLU A 463 -4.31 7.66 -0.54
C GLU A 463 -4.08 6.42 0.33
N PHE A 464 -4.73 5.31 0.02
CA PHE A 464 -4.56 4.04 0.72
C PHE A 464 -3.09 3.63 0.86
N LEU A 465 -2.27 3.83 -0.19
CA LEU A 465 -0.84 3.50 -0.15
C LEU A 465 -0.08 4.37 0.86
N PHE A 466 -0.37 5.67 0.91
CA PHE A 466 0.20 6.55 1.92
C PHE A 466 -0.16 6.06 3.32
N ALA A 467 -1.44 5.74 3.54
CA ALA A 467 -1.92 5.31 4.84
C ALA A 467 -1.27 3.99 5.29
N ALA A 468 -1.11 3.03 4.38
CA ALA A 468 -0.39 1.78 4.63
C ALA A 468 1.11 2.01 4.90
N ALA A 469 1.76 2.89 4.13
CA ALA A 469 3.15 3.26 4.35
C ALA A 469 3.36 3.95 5.71
N PHE A 470 2.46 4.87 6.08
CA PHE A 470 2.45 5.54 7.37
C PHE A 470 2.31 4.55 8.52
N ASP A 471 1.38 3.60 8.42
CA ASP A 471 1.14 2.58 9.45
C ASP A 471 2.35 1.63 9.59
N LEU A 472 2.93 1.18 8.47
CA LEU A 472 4.12 0.33 8.45
C LEU A 472 5.33 1.01 9.10
N VAL A 473 5.61 2.26 8.72
CA VAL A 473 6.75 3.02 9.27
C VAL A 473 6.51 3.35 10.74
N THR A 474 5.30 3.76 11.12
CA THR A 474 4.96 4.08 12.51
C THR A 474 5.04 2.84 13.39
N PHE A 475 4.49 1.71 12.94
CA PHE A 475 4.62 0.42 13.65
C PHE A 475 6.09 0.03 13.83
N TRP A 476 6.91 0.21 12.80
CA TRP A 476 8.34 -0.08 12.86
C TRP A 476 9.09 0.82 13.84
N VAL A 477 8.81 2.12 13.85
CA VAL A 477 9.39 3.08 14.80
C VAL A 477 9.03 2.68 16.23
N ILE A 478 7.76 2.34 16.49
CA ILE A 478 7.32 1.85 17.79
C ILE A 478 8.06 0.56 18.17
N ALA A 479 8.20 -0.38 17.23
CA ALA A 479 8.96 -1.61 17.44
C ALA A 479 10.41 -1.34 17.85
N ASP A 480 11.06 -0.39 17.18
CA ASP A 480 12.43 0.01 17.47
C ASP A 480 12.57 0.73 18.82
N CYS A 481 11.60 1.56 19.20
CA CYS A 481 11.53 2.19 20.52
C CYS A 481 11.37 1.14 21.63
N VAL A 482 10.39 0.25 21.50
CA VAL A 482 10.09 -0.81 22.48
C VAL A 482 11.27 -1.78 22.62
N CYS A 483 11.94 -2.11 21.51
CA CYS A 483 13.11 -2.99 21.50
C CYS A 483 14.44 -2.27 21.82
N ARG A 484 14.39 -0.95 22.11
CA ARG A 484 15.55 -0.10 22.41
C ARG A 484 16.65 -0.14 21.33
N ARG A 485 16.25 -0.16 20.06
CA ARG A 485 17.13 -0.28 18.88
C ARG A 485 17.63 1.05 18.30
N LEU A 486 17.07 2.18 18.73
CA LEU A 486 17.48 3.51 18.25
C LEU A 486 18.79 3.95 18.92
N TRP A 487 18.83 3.96 20.26
CA TRP A 487 19.97 4.47 21.03
C TRP A 487 20.42 3.56 22.18
N GLY A 488 19.79 2.40 22.37
CA GLY A 488 20.05 1.50 23.49
C GLY A 488 21.19 0.47 23.25
N PRO A 489 21.40 -0.45 24.20
CA PRO A 489 22.46 -1.48 24.13
C PRO A 489 22.37 -2.35 22.87
N ASN A 490 21.15 -2.55 22.36
CA ASN A 490 20.89 -3.33 21.15
C ASN A 490 21.27 -2.58 19.87
N ALA A 491 21.44 -1.25 19.90
CA ALA A 491 21.77 -0.44 18.72
C ALA A 491 23.08 -0.89 18.03
N LYS A 492 24.06 -1.36 18.81
CA LYS A 492 25.34 -1.89 18.29
C LYS A 492 25.22 -3.31 17.71
N ARG A 493 24.24 -4.11 18.18
CA ARG A 493 24.01 -5.52 17.80
C ARG A 493 23.03 -5.71 16.64
N ASN A 494 22.50 -4.63 16.07
CA ASN A 494 21.38 -4.70 15.11
C ASN A 494 21.79 -5.03 13.66
N ALA A 495 23.08 -5.11 13.35
CA ALA A 495 23.59 -5.15 11.96
C ALA A 495 24.03 -6.52 11.44
N GLY A 496 23.59 -7.62 12.07
CA GLY A 496 24.04 -8.96 11.67
C GLY A 496 25.55 -9.19 11.87
N GLU A 497 26.22 -8.37 12.69
CA GLU A 497 27.48 -8.75 13.32
C GLU A 497 27.12 -9.80 14.38
N GLU A 498 27.42 -11.06 14.05
CA GLU A 498 27.73 -12.04 15.08
C GLU A 498 28.86 -11.46 15.93
N ASP A 499 28.75 -11.64 17.25
CA ASP A 499 29.90 -11.48 18.13
C ASP A 499 31.03 -12.29 17.46
N SER A 500 32.12 -11.62 17.07
CA SER A 500 33.33 -12.32 16.61
C SER A 500 33.57 -13.45 17.60
N GLU A 501 33.54 -14.71 17.14
CA GLU A 501 33.98 -15.84 17.94
C GLU A 501 35.25 -15.41 18.66
N PRO A 502 35.36 -15.59 19.99
CA PRO A 502 36.63 -15.34 20.65
C PRO A 502 37.61 -16.28 19.95
N SER A 503 38.53 -15.69 19.19
CA SER A 503 39.58 -16.40 18.49
C SER A 503 40.19 -17.39 19.46
N ALA A 504 40.10 -18.68 19.10
CA ALA A 504 40.76 -19.77 19.76
C ALA A 504 42.29 -19.63 19.61
N GLN A 505 42.87 -18.63 20.28
CA GLN A 505 44.30 -18.31 20.26
C GLN A 505 44.85 -17.97 21.65
N LEU A 506 44.17 -18.37 22.74
CA LEU A 506 44.68 -18.20 24.11
C LEU A 506 44.67 -19.49 24.95
N GLN A 507 44.76 -20.66 24.31
CA GLN A 507 44.94 -21.95 25.00
C GLN A 507 46.15 -22.78 24.54
N GLU A 508 47.16 -22.16 23.92
CA GLU A 508 48.47 -22.82 23.66
C GLU A 508 49.60 -22.29 24.56
N GLY A 509 49.26 -21.70 25.70
CA GLY A 509 50.24 -21.16 26.65
C GLY A 509 50.05 -21.65 28.07
N ARG A 510 50.04 -22.97 28.28
CA ARG A 510 50.33 -23.69 29.54
C ARG A 510 50.03 -25.19 29.36
N GLN A 511 51.03 -25.93 28.91
CA GLN A 511 51.25 -27.31 29.37
C GLN A 511 52.70 -27.40 29.83
#